data_AF-A0A268NU18-F1
#
_entry.id   AF-A0A268NU18-F1
#
_cell.length_a   1.000
_cell.length_b   1.000
_cell.length_c   1.000
_cell.angle_alpha   90.00
_cell.angle_beta   90.00
_cell.angle_gamma   90.00
#
_symmetry.space_group_name_H-M   'P 1'
#
loop_
_entity.id
_entity.type
_entity.pdbx_description
1 polymer ?
#
loop_
_entity_poly.entity_id
_entity_poly.type
_entity_poly.pdbx_seq_one_letter_code
_entity_poly.pdbx_strand_id
1 'polypeptide(L)'
;MKNINGKEIKLSRKNKIVAFVLLPIYMITVFLISYTVGLEIASKWYDSIAIVAFIIGVFVICAILNPIFNAFDFYDIYVVNGELSLKEKMKKFKAVYITFTLFSVIFGLWTGIF
;
A
#
# COMPACT_ATOMS: atom_id res chain seq x y z
N MET A 1 12.41 13.51 8.94
CA MET A 1 12.35 12.15 9.54
C MET A 1 13.57 11.39 9.08
N LYS A 2 14.18 10.57 9.93
CA LYS A 2 15.26 9.65 9.54
C LYS A 2 14.71 8.22 9.59
N ASN A 3 15.14 7.35 8.67
CA ASN A 3 14.86 5.92 8.80
C ASN A 3 15.79 5.31 9.86
N ILE A 4 15.53 4.04 10.24
CA ILE A 4 16.37 3.32 11.22
C ILE A 4 17.84 3.17 10.77
N ASN A 5 18.12 3.32 9.48
CA ASN A 5 19.47 3.29 8.91
C ASN A 5 20.16 4.67 8.93
N GLY A 6 19.57 5.67 9.60
CA GLY A 6 20.12 7.02 9.73
C GLY A 6 19.98 7.91 8.50
N LYS A 7 19.36 7.44 7.40
CA LYS A 7 19.18 8.21 6.16
C LYS A 7 18.08 9.25 6.33
N GLU A 8 18.33 10.48 5.86
CA GLU A 8 17.33 11.54 5.89
C GLU A 8 16.23 11.34 4.84
N ILE A 9 14.99 11.31 5.31
CA ILE A 9 13.80 11.21 4.46
C ILE A 9 13.32 12.63 4.16
N LYS A 10 13.76 13.17 3.03
CA LYS A 10 13.27 14.45 2.48
C LYS A 10 12.45 14.19 1.22
N LEU A 11 11.13 14.26 1.38
CA LEU A 11 10.17 13.99 0.31
C LEU A 11 9.62 15.28 -0.30
N SER A 12 9.57 15.33 -1.63
CA SER A 12 8.83 16.36 -2.35
C SER A 12 7.32 16.24 -2.07
N ARG A 13 6.57 17.34 -2.22
CA ARG A 13 5.11 17.35 -1.98
C ARG A 13 4.39 16.29 -2.83
N LYS A 14 4.80 16.13 -4.08
CA LYS A 14 4.30 15.09 -5.00
C LYS A 14 4.51 13.69 -4.43
N ASN A 15 5.72 13.37 -3.96
CA ASN A 15 6.00 12.03 -3.43
C ASN A 15 5.31 11.74 -2.10
N LYS A 16 5.10 12.76 -1.26
CA LYS A 16 4.25 12.61 -0.07
C LYS A 16 2.84 12.18 -0.44
N ILE A 17 2.23 12.83 -1.44
CA ILE A 17 0.88 12.47 -1.92
C ILE A 17 0.88 11.05 -2.48
N VAL A 18 1.88 10.70 -3.29
CA VAL A 18 1.96 9.35 -3.86
C VAL A 18 2.09 8.29 -2.76
N ALA A 19 3.00 8.48 -1.83
CA ALA A 19 3.33 7.49 -0.80
C ALA A 19 2.26 7.34 0.28
N PHE A 20 1.65 8.45 0.71
CA PHE A 20 0.77 8.48 1.89
C PHE A 20 -0.71 8.64 1.57
N VAL A 21 -1.07 8.88 0.32
CA VAL A 21 -2.47 9.05 -0.10
C VAL A 21 -2.78 8.09 -1.25
N LEU A 22 -2.09 8.23 -2.39
CA LEU A 22 -2.42 7.44 -3.58
C LEU A 22 -2.16 5.94 -3.39
N LEU A 23 -1.01 5.55 -2.81
CA LEU A 23 -0.70 4.14 -2.57
C LEU A 23 -1.69 3.50 -1.57
N PRO A 24 -1.98 4.09 -0.40
CA PRO A 24 -3.02 3.60 0.49
C PRO A 24 -4.38 3.43 -0.18
N ILE A 25 -4.86 4.48 -0.86
CA ILE A 25 -6.15 4.44 -1.56
C ILE A 25 -6.17 3.32 -2.60
N TYR A 26 -5.08 3.17 -3.36
CA TYR A 26 -4.96 2.08 -4.32
C TYR A 26 -5.10 0.70 -3.67
N MET A 27 -4.36 0.44 -2.58
CA MET A 27 -4.42 -0.83 -1.86
C MET A 27 -5.82 -1.09 -1.29
N ILE A 28 -6.45 -0.08 -0.68
CA ILE A 28 -7.81 -0.17 -0.14
C ILE A 28 -8.81 -0.51 -1.25
N THR A 29 -8.73 0.17 -2.41
CA THR A 29 -9.63 -0.11 -3.54
C THR A 29 -9.46 -1.54 -4.05
N VAL A 30 -8.23 -2.02 -4.22
CA VAL A 30 -7.97 -3.40 -4.67
C VAL A 30 -8.49 -4.42 -3.65
N PHE A 31 -8.28 -4.16 -2.36
CA PHE A 31 -8.85 -4.96 -1.28
C PHE A 31 -10.38 -4.99 -1.34
N LEU A 32 -11.05 -3.83 -1.46
CA LEU A 32 -12.51 -3.79 -1.50
C LEU A 32 -13.07 -4.58 -2.68
N ILE A 33 -12.48 -4.45 -3.87
CA ILE A 33 -12.91 -5.22 -5.05
C ILE A 33 -12.79 -6.73 -4.78
N SER A 34 -11.62 -7.18 -4.29
CA SER A 34 -11.38 -8.60 -4.01
C SER A 34 -12.19 -9.14 -2.83
N TYR A 35 -12.44 -8.31 -1.82
CA TYR A 35 -13.30 -8.61 -0.68
C TYR A 35 -14.76 -8.80 -1.12
N THR A 36 -15.31 -7.88 -1.93
CA THR A 36 -16.65 -8.04 -2.53
C THR A 36 -16.74 -9.34 -3.33
N VAL A 37 -15.75 -9.65 -4.16
CA VAL A 37 -15.71 -10.92 -4.91
C VAL A 37 -15.71 -12.13 -3.96
N GLY A 38 -14.92 -12.09 -2.89
CA GLY A 38 -14.88 -13.15 -1.88
C GLY A 38 -16.22 -13.35 -1.15
N LEU A 39 -16.89 -12.25 -0.79
CA LEU A 39 -18.22 -12.28 -0.16
C LEU A 39 -19.27 -12.94 -1.07
N GLU A 40 -19.28 -12.59 -2.37
CA GLU A 40 -20.17 -13.19 -3.35
C GLU A 40 -19.93 -14.71 -3.49
N ILE A 41 -18.67 -15.14 -3.54
CA ILE A 41 -18.30 -16.57 -3.60
C ILE A 41 -18.80 -17.33 -2.37
N ALA A 42 -18.68 -16.72 -1.18
CA ALA A 42 -19.08 -17.35 0.08
C ALA A 42 -20.55 -17.10 0.48
N SER A 43 -21.30 -16.31 -0.30
CA SER A 43 -22.67 -15.87 0.02
C SER A 43 -22.78 -15.23 1.42
N LYS A 44 -21.80 -14.38 1.77
CA LYS A 44 -21.68 -13.70 3.07
C LYS A 44 -22.10 -12.23 2.98
N TRP A 45 -22.49 -11.69 4.13
CA TRP A 45 -22.74 -10.25 4.28
C TRP A 45 -21.45 -9.48 4.56
N TYR A 46 -21.47 -8.18 4.25
CA TYR A 46 -20.36 -7.28 4.54
C TYR A 46 -20.06 -7.20 6.04
N ASP A 47 -18.80 -7.42 6.39
CA ASP A 47 -18.26 -7.10 7.70
C ASP A 47 -17.51 -5.75 7.64
N SER A 48 -18.12 -4.74 8.27
CA SER A 48 -17.53 -3.39 8.33
C SER A 48 -16.25 -3.35 9.18
N ILE A 49 -16.09 -4.27 10.13
CA ILE A 49 -14.91 -4.34 10.99
C ILE A 49 -13.69 -4.74 10.17
N ALA A 50 -13.83 -5.74 9.28
CA ALA A 50 -12.77 -6.17 8.37
C ALA A 50 -12.27 -5.02 7.49
N ILE A 51 -13.19 -4.21 6.95
CA ILE A 51 -12.86 -3.04 6.12
C ILE A 51 -12.09 -1.99 6.93
N VAL A 52 -12.60 -1.62 8.11
CA VAL A 52 -11.96 -0.62 8.97
C VAL A 52 -10.57 -1.09 9.41
N ALA A 53 -10.43 -2.35 9.81
CA ALA A 53 -9.14 -2.94 10.19
C ALA A 53 -8.12 -2.89 9.05
N PHE A 54 -8.54 -3.22 7.82
CA PHE A 54 -7.66 -3.15 6.66
C PHE A 54 -7.22 -1.72 6.36
N ILE A 55 -8.13 -0.75 6.40
CA ILE A 55 -7.82 0.67 6.18
C ILE A 55 -6.76 1.14 7.19
N ILE A 56 -6.97 0.85 8.48
CA ILE A 56 -6.01 1.22 9.54
C ILE A 56 -4.66 0.55 9.27
N GLY A 57 -4.65 -0.75 8.96
CA GLY A 57 -3.44 -1.51 8.66
C GLY A 57 -2.64 -0.93 7.49
N VAL A 58 -3.31 -0.56 6.39
CA VAL A 58 -2.66 0.07 5.23
C VAL A 58 -2.05 1.42 5.60
N PHE A 59 -2.77 2.27 6.35
CA PHE A 59 -2.20 3.54 6.80
C PHE A 59 -0.99 3.36 7.71
N VAL A 60 -1.02 2.39 8.63
CA VAL A 60 0.14 2.05 9.47
C VAL A 60 1.31 1.60 8.60
N ILE A 61 1.10 0.70 7.64
CA ILE A 61 2.14 0.23 6.73
C ILE A 61 2.73 1.41 5.93
N CYS A 62 1.90 2.20 5.26
CA CYS A 62 2.37 3.24 4.35
C CYS A 62 2.94 4.48 5.08
N ALA A 63 2.35 4.91 6.20
CA ALA A 63 2.73 6.14 6.89
C ALA A 63 3.79 5.93 7.98
N ILE A 64 3.88 4.72 8.55
CA ILE A 64 4.77 4.43 9.68
C ILE A 64 5.82 3.39 9.26
N LEU A 65 5.40 2.20 8.85
CA LEU A 65 6.35 1.09 8.66
C LEU A 65 7.28 1.30 7.45
N ASN A 66 6.73 1.59 6.27
CA ASN A 66 7.52 1.79 5.06
C ASN A 66 8.56 2.90 5.22
N PRO A 67 8.21 4.09 5.74
CA PRO A 67 9.18 5.16 5.90
C PRO A 67 10.23 4.89 6.99
N ILE A 68 9.83 4.34 8.15
CA ILE A 68 10.73 4.14 9.28
C ILE A 68 11.69 2.99 9.03
N PHE A 69 11.18 1.84 8.58
CA PHE A 69 11.97 0.63 8.37
C PHE A 69 12.57 0.52 6.96
N ASN A 70 12.30 1.49 6.09
CA ASN A 70 12.61 1.38 4.66
C ASN A 70 12.02 0.11 4.02
N ALA A 71 10.85 -0.32 4.48
CA ALA A 71 10.20 -1.50 3.92
C ALA A 71 9.77 -1.22 2.47
N PHE A 72 9.84 -2.26 1.63
CA PHE A 72 9.44 -2.20 0.22
C PHE A 72 10.15 -1.09 -0.57
N ASP A 73 11.45 -0.93 -0.34
CA ASP A 73 12.32 0.04 -1.04
C ASP A 73 11.83 1.50 -0.96
N PHE A 74 11.12 1.86 0.11
CA PHE A 74 10.49 3.18 0.27
C PHE A 74 11.44 4.34 -0.02
N TYR A 75 12.64 4.31 0.57
CA TYR A 75 13.65 5.36 0.40
C TYR A 75 14.10 5.45 -1.06
N ASP A 76 14.32 4.32 -1.70
CA ASP A 76 14.78 4.30 -3.09
C ASP A 76 13.69 4.80 -4.04
N ILE A 77 12.42 4.46 -3.80
CA ILE A 77 11.27 4.88 -4.62
C ILE A 77 10.98 6.37 -4.47
N TYR A 78 10.94 6.87 -3.24
CA TYR A 78 10.38 8.20 -2.95
C TYR A 78 11.41 9.27 -2.65
N VAL A 79 12.63 8.91 -2.26
CA VAL A 79 13.75 9.83 -2.00
C VAL A 79 14.77 9.78 -3.14
N VAL A 80 15.43 8.65 -3.37
CA VAL A 80 16.51 8.54 -4.39
C VAL A 80 15.98 8.76 -5.79
N ASN A 81 14.88 8.11 -6.14
CA ASN A 81 14.23 8.25 -7.44
C ASN A 81 13.05 9.23 -7.36
N GLY A 82 13.13 10.21 -6.46
CA GLY A 82 12.05 11.13 -6.14
C GLY A 82 11.50 11.88 -7.36
N GLU A 83 12.37 12.29 -8.27
CA GLU A 83 12.03 13.10 -9.45
C GLU A 83 11.29 12.32 -10.56
N LEU A 84 11.40 10.98 -10.57
CA LEU A 84 10.75 10.16 -11.58
C LEU A 84 9.22 10.32 -11.55
N SER A 85 8.59 10.18 -12.71
CA SER A 85 7.14 10.08 -12.81
C SER A 85 6.62 8.79 -12.14
N LEU A 86 5.34 8.76 -11.78
CA LEU A 86 4.73 7.55 -11.19
C LEU A 86 4.86 6.34 -12.12
N LYS A 87 4.65 6.54 -13.42
CA LYS A 87 4.78 5.48 -14.43
C LYS A 87 6.20 4.90 -14.48
N GLU A 88 7.22 5.75 -14.40
CA GLU A 88 8.61 5.32 -14.37
C GLU A 88 8.95 4.59 -13.07
N LYS A 89 8.45 5.07 -11.92
CA LYS A 89 8.59 4.38 -10.64
C LYS A 89 7.96 3.00 -10.69
N MET A 90 6.74 2.88 -11.21
CA MET A 90 6.06 1.59 -11.37
C MET A 90 6.81 0.65 -12.29
N LYS A 91 7.45 1.15 -13.36
CA LYS A 91 8.27 0.34 -14.25
C LYS A 91 9.55 -0.13 -13.56
N LYS A 92 10.24 0.77 -12.85
CA LYS A 92 11.52 0.49 -12.19
C LYS A 92 11.38 -0.42 -10.96
N PHE A 93 10.34 -0.20 -10.16
CA PHE A 93 10.06 -0.92 -8.91
C PHE A 93 8.85 -1.84 -9.07
N LYS A 94 8.67 -2.43 -10.26
CA LYS A 94 7.49 -3.23 -10.64
C LYS A 94 7.16 -4.31 -9.62
N ALA A 95 8.17 -5.00 -9.09
CA ALA A 95 8.00 -6.07 -8.11
C ALA A 95 7.28 -5.56 -6.85
N VAL A 96 7.70 -4.41 -6.31
CA VAL A 96 7.09 -3.80 -5.12
C VAL A 96 5.61 -3.47 -5.34
N TYR A 97 5.27 -2.85 -6.46
CA TYR A 97 3.88 -2.53 -6.78
C TYR A 97 3.03 -3.79 -6.97
N ILE A 98 3.57 -4.83 -7.62
CA ILE A 98 2.91 -6.14 -7.72
C ILE A 98 2.68 -6.74 -6.34
N THR A 99 3.65 -6.66 -5.42
CA THR A 99 3.50 -7.16 -4.06
C THR A 99 2.35 -6.45 -3.33
N PHE A 100 2.24 -5.11 -3.43
CA PHE A 100 1.11 -4.39 -2.84
C PHE A 100 -0.24 -4.79 -3.44
N THR A 101 -0.31 -4.99 -4.75
CA THR A 101 -1.51 -5.48 -5.43
C THR A 101 -1.88 -6.88 -4.94
N LEU A 102 -0.94 -7.83 -4.99
CA LEU A 102 -1.16 -9.22 -4.60
C LEU A 102 -1.54 -9.34 -3.14
N PHE A 103 -0.86 -8.59 -2.25
CA PHE A 103 -1.22 -8.55 -0.83
C PHE A 103 -2.68 -8.13 -0.65
N SER A 104 -3.10 -7.04 -1.30
CA SER A 104 -4.46 -6.52 -1.18
C SER A 104 -5.50 -7.49 -1.75
N VAL A 105 -5.20 -8.13 -2.89
CA VAL A 105 -6.08 -9.13 -3.52
C VAL A 105 -6.22 -10.38 -2.66
N ILE A 106 -5.10 -10.97 -2.23
CA ILE A 106 -5.10 -12.22 -1.46
C ILE A 106 -5.79 -11.99 -0.12
N PHE A 107 -5.48 -10.89 0.56
CA PHE A 107 -6.10 -10.57 1.84
C PHE A 107 -7.59 -10.27 1.71
N GLY A 108 -8.01 -9.55 0.66
CA GLY A 108 -9.42 -9.30 0.37
C GLY A 108 -10.20 -10.58 0.09
N LEU A 109 -9.70 -11.42 -0.82
CA LEU A 109 -10.29 -12.72 -1.10
C LEU A 109 -10.37 -13.60 0.15
N TRP A 110 -9.26 -13.71 0.89
CA TRP A 110 -9.20 -14.51 2.11
C TRP A 110 -10.24 -14.08 3.12
N THR A 111 -10.32 -12.79 3.41
CA THR A 111 -11.26 -12.22 4.39
C THR A 111 -12.71 -12.27 3.91
N GLY A 112 -12.95 -12.22 2.60
CA GLY A 112 -14.29 -12.36 2.03
C GLY A 112 -14.79 -13.81 2.08
N ILE A 113 -13.90 -14.77 1.86
CA ILE A 113 -14.24 -16.20 1.81
C ILE A 113 -14.33 -16.81 3.21
N PHE A 114 -13.37 -16.54 4.08
CA PHE A 114 -13.23 -17.17 5.40
C PHE A 114 -13.67 -16.23 6.51
#